data_AF-A0AAW9A7Z1-F1
#
_entry.id   AF-A0AAW9A7Z1-F1
#
_cell.length_a   1.000
_cell.length_b   1.000
_cell.length_c   1.000
_cell.angle_alpha   90.00
_cell.angle_beta   90.00
_cell.angle_gamma   90.00
#
_symmetry.space_group_name_H-M   'P 1'
#
loop_
_entity.id
_entity.type
_entity.pdbx_description
1 polymer ?
#
loop_
_entity_poly.entity_id
_entity_poly.type
_entity_poly.pdbx_seq_one_letter_code
_entity_poly.pdbx_strand_id
1 'polypeptide(L)'
;MSIFTNVSLIVLFPATLLLLTLEIVLGSYKALYPQWTTKLAISNLFLNILWMLLIVYLLLNPNLIRPYLAESLAKVFQRSPEDITTQVSLIIMGVGLSSIATTIIDSFMGFKHLRTERIKQLFK
;
A
#
# COMPACT_ATOMS: atom_id res chain seq x y z
N MET A 1 -0.59 24.09 -15.47
CA MET A 1 -0.94 22.92 -16.31
C MET A 1 -0.38 21.69 -15.62
N SER A 2 -1.21 20.89 -14.94
CA SER A 2 -0.76 19.72 -14.17
C SER A 2 -0.70 18.52 -15.10
N ILE A 3 0.45 17.85 -15.16
CA ILE A 3 0.73 16.71 -16.04
C ILE A 3 0.01 15.43 -15.56
N PHE A 4 -0.69 15.50 -14.42
CA PHE A 4 -1.31 14.35 -13.74
C PHE A 4 -2.84 14.28 -13.87
N THR A 5 -3.49 15.13 -14.66
CA THR A 5 -4.96 15.29 -14.66
C THR A 5 -5.75 14.12 -15.26
N ASN A 6 -5.11 13.11 -15.88
CA ASN A 6 -5.81 12.07 -16.63
C ASN A 6 -5.47 10.62 -16.23
N VAL A 7 -4.94 10.35 -15.03
CA VAL A 7 -4.85 8.96 -14.57
C VAL A 7 -6.19 8.57 -13.97
N SER A 8 -6.98 7.82 -14.73
CA SER A 8 -8.29 7.35 -14.28
C SER A 8 -8.16 6.10 -13.41
N LEU A 9 -9.20 5.85 -12.61
CA LEU A 9 -9.36 4.64 -11.80
C LEU A 9 -9.18 3.34 -12.62
N ILE A 10 -9.52 3.37 -13.91
CA ILE A 10 -9.38 2.25 -14.84
C ILE A 10 -7.91 1.85 -15.05
N VAL A 11 -6.96 2.79 -14.96
CA VAL A 11 -5.52 2.49 -15.08
C VAL A 11 -4.93 2.12 -13.71
N LEU A 12 -5.41 2.75 -12.64
CA LEU A 12 -4.95 2.46 -11.29
C LEU A 12 -5.34 1.06 -10.82
N PHE A 13 -6.49 0.55 -11.25
CA PHE A 13 -6.98 -0.75 -10.81
C PHE A 13 -6.07 -1.92 -11.25
N PRO A 14 -5.71 -2.09 -12.54
CA PRO A 14 -4.72 -3.09 -12.95
C PRO A 14 -3.36 -2.94 -12.27
N ALA A 15 -2.89 -1.69 -12.10
CA ALA A 15 -1.63 -1.44 -11.40
C ALA A 15 -1.69 -1.89 -9.94
N THR A 16 -2.80 -1.62 -9.26
CA THR A 16 -3.03 -2.03 -7.87
C THR A 16 -3.09 -3.56 -7.75
N LEU A 17 -3.79 -4.23 -8.66
CA LEU A 17 -3.85 -5.70 -8.71
C LEU A 17 -2.47 -6.33 -8.95
N LEU A 18 -1.66 -5.73 -9.83
CA LEU A 18 -0.30 -6.19 -10.09
C LEU A 18 0.56 -6.06 -8.83
N LEU A 19 0.54 -4.91 -8.17
CA LEU A 19 1.28 -4.69 -6.92
C LEU A 19 0.83 -5.65 -5.82
N LEU A 20 -0.48 -5.88 -5.69
CA LEU A 20 -1.04 -6.84 -4.74
C LEU A 20 -0.58 -8.27 -5.04
N THR A 21 -0.58 -8.67 -6.31
CA THR A 21 -0.11 -10.00 -6.70
C THR A 21 1.37 -10.17 -6.38
N LEU A 22 2.20 -9.17 -6.69
CA LEU A 22 3.63 -9.17 -6.35
C LEU A 22 3.86 -9.23 -4.84
N GLU A 23 3.06 -8.52 -4.05
CA GLU A 23 3.15 -8.53 -2.58
C GLU A 23 2.81 -9.89 -2.01
N ILE A 24 1.75 -10.53 -2.52
CA ILE A 24 1.38 -11.88 -2.12
C ILE A 24 2.48 -12.87 -2.47
N VAL A 25 3.00 -12.83 -3.71
CA VAL A 25 4.08 -13.73 -4.16
C VAL A 25 5.33 -13.54 -3.29
N LEU A 26 5.73 -12.29 -3.04
CA LEU A 26 6.89 -11.99 -2.21
C LEU A 26 6.66 -12.41 -0.76
N GLY A 27 5.48 -12.15 -0.21
CA GLY A 27 5.07 -12.56 1.13
C GLY A 27 5.07 -14.08 1.30
N SER A 28 4.54 -14.83 0.33
CA SER A 28 4.62 -16.28 0.29
C SER A 28 6.06 -16.76 0.22
N TYR A 29 6.92 -16.12 -0.58
CA TYR A 29 8.34 -16.45 -0.65
C TYR A 29 9.04 -16.21 0.70
N LYS A 30 8.79 -15.07 1.38
CA LYS A 30 9.31 -14.77 2.73
C LYS A 30 8.90 -15.86 3.74
N ALA A 31 7.68 -16.38 3.62
CA ALA A 31 7.15 -17.40 4.52
C ALA A 31 7.80 -18.78 4.30
N LEU A 32 8.07 -19.15 3.05
CA LEU A 32 8.68 -20.45 2.70
C LEU A 32 10.20 -20.46 2.91
N TYR A 33 10.87 -19.33 2.66
CA TYR A 33 12.32 -19.19 2.77
C TYR A 33 12.69 -18.18 3.86
N PRO A 34 12.89 -18.64 5.12
CA PRO A 34 13.10 -17.74 6.25
C PRO A 34 14.45 -17.00 6.22
N GLN A 35 15.35 -17.35 5.30
CA GLN A 35 16.63 -16.67 5.13
C GLN A 35 16.47 -15.37 4.35
N TRP A 36 16.65 -14.25 5.05
CA TRP A 36 16.66 -12.93 4.44
C TRP A 36 17.97 -12.67 3.69
N THR A 37 17.90 -12.68 2.37
CA THR A 37 19.01 -12.30 1.50
C THR A 37 18.98 -10.81 1.16
N THR A 38 20.12 -10.27 0.70
CA THR A 38 20.17 -8.85 0.30
C THR A 38 19.26 -8.56 -0.89
N LYS A 39 19.15 -9.51 -1.84
CA LYS A 39 18.21 -9.41 -2.96
C LYS A 39 16.76 -9.35 -2.47
N LEU A 40 16.38 -10.20 -1.51
CA LEU A 40 15.03 -10.20 -0.95
C LEU A 40 14.69 -8.88 -0.24
N ALA A 41 15.61 -8.34 0.57
CA ALA A 41 15.41 -7.07 1.26
C ALA A 41 15.25 -5.89 0.29
N ILE A 42 16.03 -5.86 -0.79
CA ILE A 42 15.92 -4.83 -1.83
C ILE A 42 14.60 -4.97 -2.60
N SER A 43 14.21 -6.18 -3.00
CA SER A 43 12.91 -6.41 -3.65
C SER A 43 11.74 -5.97 -2.76
N ASN A 44 11.82 -6.23 -1.45
CA ASN A 44 10.82 -5.78 -0.49
C ASN A 44 10.73 -4.25 -0.42
N LEU A 45 11.88 -3.58 -0.30
CA LEU A 45 11.95 -2.12 -0.29
C LEU A 45 11.37 -1.53 -1.58
N PHE A 46 11.73 -2.09 -2.73
CA PHE A 46 11.26 -1.61 -4.01
C PHE A 46 9.73 -1.70 -4.12
N LEU A 47 9.15 -2.83 -3.73
CA LEU A 47 7.71 -3.03 -3.76
C LEU A 47 6.97 -2.08 -2.79
N ASN A 48 7.52 -1.89 -1.58
CA ASN A 48 6.99 -0.93 -0.61
C ASN A 48 7.04 0.52 -1.11
N ILE A 49 8.10 0.91 -1.85
CA ILE A 49 8.17 2.23 -2.49
C ILE A 49 7.05 2.39 -3.53
N LEU A 50 6.81 1.37 -4.37
CA LEU A 50 5.72 1.42 -5.35
C LEU A 50 4.34 1.55 -4.68
N TRP A 51 4.10 0.80 -3.61
CA TRP A 51 2.90 0.95 -2.79
C TRP A 51 2.76 2.36 -2.22
N MET A 52 3.82 2.89 -1.63
CA MET A 52 3.83 4.22 -1.05
C MET A 52 3.50 5.29 -2.10
N LEU A 53 4.09 5.22 -3.29
CA LEU A 53 3.78 6.14 -4.39
C LEU A 53 2.32 6.05 -4.80
N LEU A 54 1.76 4.85 -4.94
CA LEU A 54 0.34 4.65 -5.25
C LEU A 54 -0.57 5.24 -4.16
N ILE A 55 -0.29 4.96 -2.89
CA ILE A 55 -1.09 5.47 -1.76
C ILE A 55 -1.03 7.00 -1.71
N VAL A 56 0.16 7.58 -1.83
CA VAL A 56 0.32 9.05 -1.85
C VAL A 56 -0.44 9.65 -3.03
N TYR A 57 -0.38 9.04 -4.22
CA TYR A 57 -1.15 9.50 -5.37
C TYR A 57 -2.67 9.48 -5.10
N LEU A 58 -3.18 8.42 -4.48
CA LEU A 58 -4.61 8.31 -4.11
C LEU A 58 -5.02 9.35 -3.07
N LEU A 59 -4.17 9.61 -2.07
CA LEU A 59 -4.42 10.63 -1.03
C LEU A 59 -4.43 12.06 -1.59
N LEU A 60 -3.56 12.34 -2.57
CA LEU A 60 -3.53 13.64 -3.25
C LEU A 60 -4.68 13.85 -4.24
N ASN A 61 -5.35 12.76 -4.65
CA ASN A 61 -6.46 12.79 -5.60
C ASN A 61 -7.73 12.13 -5.01
N PRO A 62 -8.28 12.65 -3.90
CA PRO A 62 -9.38 12.01 -3.17
C PRO A 62 -10.66 11.86 -4.00
N ASN A 63 -10.82 12.69 -5.04
CA ASN A 63 -11.96 12.63 -5.96
C ASN A 63 -12.04 11.30 -6.74
N LEU A 64 -10.94 10.55 -6.81
CA LEU A 64 -10.95 9.22 -7.43
C LEU A 64 -11.77 8.23 -6.59
N ILE A 65 -11.60 8.22 -5.28
CA ILE A 65 -12.21 7.20 -4.40
C ILE A 65 -13.46 7.73 -3.69
N ARG A 66 -13.42 8.97 -3.20
CA ARG A 66 -14.40 9.53 -2.26
C ARG A 66 -15.84 9.46 -2.76
N PRO A 67 -16.18 9.87 -4.01
CA PRO A 67 -17.58 9.87 -4.46
C PRO A 67 -18.17 8.46 -4.50
N TYR A 68 -17.42 7.50 -5.05
CA TYR A 68 -17.86 6.11 -5.17
C TYR A 68 -18.02 5.45 -3.79
N LEU A 69 -17.05 5.67 -2.88
CA LEU A 69 -17.11 5.11 -1.54
C LEU A 69 -18.26 5.73 -0.73
N ALA A 70 -18.47 7.05 -0.84
CA ALA A 70 -19.56 7.74 -0.17
C ALA A 70 -20.93 7.26 -0.65
N GLU A 71 -21.13 7.12 -1.96
CA GLU A 71 -22.38 6.57 -2.51
C GLU A 71 -22.63 5.14 -2.06
N SER A 72 -21.59 4.29 -2.09
CA SER A 72 -21.68 2.89 -1.68
C SER A 72 -22.05 2.75 -0.21
N LEU A 73 -21.37 3.50 0.68
CA LEU A 73 -21.65 3.48 2.11
C LEU A 73 -23.01 4.12 2.43
N ALA A 74 -23.40 5.17 1.71
CA ALA A 74 -24.72 5.79 1.85
C ALA A 74 -25.86 4.81 1.60
N LYS A 75 -25.75 3.98 0.56
CA LYS A 75 -26.71 2.90 0.28
C LYS A 75 -26.77 1.87 1.42
N VAL A 76 -25.62 1.45 1.94
CA VAL A 76 -25.55 0.46 3.03
C VAL A 76 -26.14 0.99 4.33
N PHE A 77 -25.85 2.25 4.67
CA PHE A 77 -26.29 2.87 5.92
C PHE A 77 -27.64 3.59 5.82
N GLN A 78 -28.29 3.57 4.66
CA GLN A 78 -29.57 4.25 4.39
C GLN A 78 -29.54 5.74 4.77
N ARG A 79 -28.44 6.42 4.43
CA ARG A 79 -28.25 7.87 4.64
C ARG A 79 -27.96 8.58 3.34
N SER A 80 -28.00 9.91 3.37
CA SER A 80 -27.56 10.71 2.23
C SER A 80 -26.03 10.62 2.06
N PRO A 81 -25.49 10.67 0.82
CA PRO A 81 -24.05 10.74 0.58
C PRO A 81 -23.38 11.95 1.24
N GLU A 82 -24.11 13.06 1.36
CA GLU A 82 -23.63 14.30 1.98
C GLU A 82 -23.33 14.07 3.47
N ASP A 83 -24.20 13.34 4.18
CA ASP A 83 -24.05 13.04 5.61
C ASP A 83 -22.87 12.10 5.94
N ILE A 84 -22.39 11.34 4.95
CA ILE A 84 -21.31 10.34 5.11
C ILE A 84 -19.97 10.81 4.54
N THR A 85 -19.96 11.89 3.76
CA THR A 85 -18.76 12.38 3.06
C THR A 85 -17.60 12.69 4.01
N THR A 86 -17.88 13.23 5.19
CA THR A 86 -16.86 13.53 6.22
C THR A 86 -16.22 12.26 6.76
N GLN A 87 -17.03 11.24 7.09
CA GLN A 87 -16.59 9.95 7.60
C GLN A 87 -15.77 9.21 6.54
N VAL A 88 -16.20 9.24 5.28
CA VAL A 88 -15.44 8.68 4.15
C VAL A 88 -14.07 9.34 4.05
N SER A 89 -13.99 10.67 4.18
CA SER A 89 -12.72 11.39 4.10
C SER A 89 -11.77 10.97 5.23
N LEU A 90 -12.29 10.82 6.44
CA LEU A 90 -11.52 10.33 7.59
C LEU A 90 -11.05 8.88 7.40
N ILE A 91 -11.90 8.01 6.84
CA ILE A 91 -11.53 6.62 6.52
C ILE A 91 -10.40 6.59 5.48
N ILE A 92 -10.52 7.35 4.39
CA ILE A 92 -9.50 7.42 3.34
C ILE A 92 -8.17 7.91 3.92
N MET A 93 -8.18 8.97 4.74
CA MET A 93 -6.98 9.47 5.42
C MET A 93 -6.40 8.43 6.39
N GLY A 94 -7.22 7.83 7.25
CA GLY A 94 -6.77 6.88 8.26
C GLY A 94 -6.15 5.63 7.63
N VAL A 95 -6.80 5.07 6.61
CA VAL A 95 -6.27 3.95 5.83
C VAL A 95 -4.99 4.37 5.11
N GLY A 96 -4.97 5.49 4.39
CA GLY A 96 -3.78 5.91 3.66
C GLY A 96 -2.57 6.16 4.55
N LEU A 97 -2.75 6.84 5.69
CA LEU A 97 -1.65 7.11 6.64
C LEU A 97 -1.15 5.84 7.32
N SER A 98 -2.06 4.95 7.74
CA SER A 98 -1.65 3.65 8.32
C SER A 98 -0.96 2.75 7.30
N SER A 99 -1.38 2.77 6.03
CA SER A 99 -0.69 2.07 4.94
C SER A 99 0.72 2.64 4.70
N ILE A 100 0.91 3.95 4.73
CA ILE A 100 2.25 4.55 4.64
C ILE A 100 3.12 4.10 5.82
N ALA A 101 2.60 4.19 7.05
CA ALA A 101 3.35 3.77 8.23
C ALA A 101 3.78 2.29 8.17
N THR A 102 2.87 1.41 7.74
CA THR A 102 3.15 -0.02 7.60
C THR A 102 4.19 -0.32 6.51
N THR A 103 4.15 0.34 5.35
CA THR A 103 5.19 0.15 4.31
C THR A 103 6.58 0.59 4.76
N ILE A 104 6.68 1.66 5.57
CA ILE A 104 7.95 2.10 6.18
C ILE A 104 8.45 1.05 7.18
N ILE A 105 7.57 0.59 8.07
CA ILE A 105 7.90 -0.41 9.08
C ILE A 105 8.34 -1.71 8.41
N ASP A 106 7.61 -2.21 7.42
CA ASP A 106 7.95 -3.44 6.70
C ASP A 106 9.29 -3.33 5.95
N SER A 107 9.54 -2.18 5.31
CA SER A 107 10.84 -1.91 4.68
C SER A 107 11.99 -1.97 5.69
N PHE A 108 11.85 -1.31 6.85
CA PHE A 108 12.86 -1.34 7.90
C PHE A 108 13.04 -2.73 8.49
N MET A 109 11.95 -3.44 8.76
CA MET A 109 11.98 -4.81 9.26
C MET A 109 12.72 -5.71 8.28
N GLY A 110 12.54 -5.56 6.97
CA GLY A 110 13.25 -6.37 5.99
C GLY A 110 14.77 -6.28 6.09
N PHE A 111 15.32 -5.07 6.25
CA PHE A 111 16.76 -4.89 6.47
C PHE A 111 17.22 -5.36 7.85
N LYS A 112 16.38 -5.21 8.89
CA LYS A 112 16.67 -5.75 10.22
C LYS A 112 16.83 -7.28 10.17
N HIS A 113 15.93 -7.99 9.49
CA HIS A 113 16.04 -9.44 9.33
C HIS A 113 17.29 -9.84 8.55
N LEU A 114 17.62 -9.15 7.45
CA LEU A 114 18.86 -9.35 6.71
C LEU A 114 20.11 -9.24 7.59
N ARG A 115 20.16 -8.21 8.47
CA ARG A 115 21.28 -8.03 9.39
C ARG A 115 21.42 -9.22 10.34
N THR A 116 20.31 -9.67 10.92
CA THR A 116 20.30 -10.83 11.83
C THR A 116 20.81 -12.09 11.14
N GLU A 117 20.39 -12.35 9.90
CA GLU A 117 20.86 -13.52 9.14
C GLU A 117 22.35 -13.45 8.80
N ARG A 118 22.88 -12.27 8.44
CA ARG A 118 24.34 -12.10 8.27
C ARG A 118 25.11 -12.39 9.55
N ILE A 119 24.61 -11.95 10.70
CA ILE A 119 25.24 -12.22 12.00
C ILE A 119 25.27 -13.73 12.28
N LYS A 120 24.15 -14.44 12.08
CA LYS A 120 24.08 -15.89 12.25
C LYS A 120 25.11 -16.65 11.39
N GLN A 121 25.41 -16.16 10.19
CA GLN A 121 26.40 -16.76 9.30
C GLN A 121 27.85 -16.57 9.78
N LEU A 122 28.15 -15.54 10.56
CA LEU A 122 29.50 -15.27 11.09
C LEU A 122 29.87 -16.15 12.30
N PHE A 123 28.86 -16.69 13.00
CA PHE A 123 29.02 -17.55 14.18
C PHE A 123 28.78 -19.04 13.90
N LYS A 124 28.71 -19.41 12.61
CA LYS A 124 28.66 -20.79 12.13
C LYS A 124 30.02 -21.21 11.60
#